data_AF-A0A7H1BLB5-F1
#
_entry.id   AF-A0A7H1BLB5-F1
#
_cell.length_a   1.000
_cell.length_b   1.000
_cell.length_c   1.000
_cell.angle_alpha   90.00
_cell.angle_beta   90.00
_cell.angle_gamma   90.00
#
_symmetry.space_group_name_H-M   'P 1'
#
loop_
_entity.id
_entity.type
_entity.pdbx_description
1 polymer ?
#
loop_
_entity_poly.entity_id
_entity_poly.type
_entity_poly.pdbx_seq_one_letter_code
_entity_poly.pdbx_strand_id
1 'polypeptide(L)'
;MRALIETFKTIRARHRAARRAGLRSYTVVLDWTAKEYAHYAPEVVHVRASSPLAAEMDALLQAAKAHVMHVDQFEGLEGRALLLEAGNQMKVVATFTGTHTAVHSDHF
;
A
#
# COMPACT_ATOMS: atom_id res chain seq x y z
N MET A 1 7.29 -5.34 27.62
CA MET A 1 7.39 -3.90 27.29
C MET A 1 8.73 -3.47 26.66
N ARG A 2 9.89 -3.97 27.11
CA ARG A 2 11.20 -3.54 26.58
C ARG A 2 11.43 -3.86 25.09
N ALA A 3 11.07 -5.08 24.67
CA ALA A 3 11.19 -5.52 23.27
C ALA A 3 10.37 -4.66 22.29
N LEU A 4 9.14 -4.28 22.67
CA LEU A 4 8.27 -3.40 21.86
C LEU A 4 8.90 -2.02 21.62
N ILE A 5 9.50 -1.43 22.66
CA ILE A 5 10.16 -0.12 22.58
C ILE A 5 11.39 -0.19 21.66
N GLU A 6 12.15 -1.28 21.71
CA GLU A 6 13.32 -1.50 20.83
C GLU A 6 12.91 -1.71 19.37
N THR A 7 11.81 -2.42 19.11
CA THR A 7 11.23 -2.52 17.76
C THR A 7 10.76 -1.17 17.23
N PHE A 8 10.10 -0.32 18.05
CA PHE A 8 9.70 1.01 17.60
C PHE A 8 10.89 1.94 17.32
N LYS A 9 11.97 1.84 18.12
CA LYS A 9 13.21 2.61 17.90
C LYS A 9 13.91 2.18 16.62
N THR A 10 14.00 0.88 16.35
CA THR A 10 14.60 0.35 15.11
C THR A 10 13.77 0.72 13.88
N ILE A 11 12.44 0.66 13.96
CA ILE A 11 11.55 1.14 12.89
C ILE A 11 11.76 2.64 12.64
N ARG A 12 11.80 3.49 13.68
CA ARG A 12 12.07 4.93 13.53
C ARG A 12 13.45 5.23 12.96
N ALA A 13 14.48 4.48 13.37
CA ALA A 13 15.84 4.65 12.86
C ALA A 13 15.92 4.27 11.38
N ARG A 14 15.27 3.17 10.99
CA ARG A 14 15.15 2.73 9.60
C ARG A 14 14.35 3.74 8.76
N HIS A 15 13.31 4.33 9.34
CA HIS A 15 12.52 5.39 8.70
C HIS A 15 13.30 6.70 8.52
N ARG A 16 14.17 7.07 9.47
CA ARG A 16 15.09 8.21 9.32
C ARG A 16 16.17 7.95 8.28
N ALA A 17 16.74 6.74 8.26
CA ALA A 17 17.72 6.34 7.25
C ALA A 17 17.09 6.32 5.85
N ALA A 18 15.86 5.85 5.72
CA ALA A 18 15.15 5.83 4.45
C ALA A 18 14.71 7.23 3.99
N ARG A 19 14.37 8.16 4.91
CA ARG A 19 14.18 9.59 4.60
C ARG A 19 15.42 10.26 3.99
N ARG A 20 16.64 9.84 4.38
CA ARG A 20 17.88 10.33 3.76
C ARG A 20 18.18 9.67 2.41
N ALA A 21 17.53 8.56 2.08
CA ALA A 21 17.83 7.73 0.90
C ALA A 21 16.96 8.05 -0.34
N GLY A 22 16.18 9.14 -0.33
CA GLY A 22 15.26 9.49 -1.42
C GLY A 22 14.02 8.59 -1.47
N LEU A 23 13.00 9.02 -2.22
CA LEU A 23 11.81 8.19 -2.47
C LEU A 23 12.21 7.01 -3.36
N ARG A 24 11.78 5.80 -2.97
CA ARG A 24 11.98 4.57 -3.74
C ARG A 24 10.67 4.17 -4.41
N SER A 25 10.78 3.48 -5.54
CA SER A 25 9.61 2.95 -6.23
C SER A 25 9.22 1.61 -5.60
N TYR A 26 7.93 1.44 -5.33
CA TYR A 26 7.32 0.24 -4.79
C TYR A 26 6.15 -0.19 -5.66
N THR A 27 5.92 -1.49 -5.70
CA THR A 27 4.67 -2.08 -6.19
C THR A 27 4.00 -2.78 -5.04
N VAL A 28 2.77 -2.38 -4.74
CA VAL A 28 1.95 -2.94 -3.69
C VAL A 28 0.80 -3.67 -4.36
N VAL A 29 0.63 -4.94 -4.01
CA VAL A 29 -0.49 -5.77 -4.44
C VAL A 29 -1.49 -5.83 -3.30
N LEU A 30 -2.71 -5.37 -3.56
CA LEU A 30 -3.84 -5.37 -2.64
C LEU A 30 -4.88 -6.37 -3.13
N ASP A 31 -5.50 -7.08 -2.21
CA ASP A 31 -6.57 -8.02 -2.50
C ASP A 31 -7.78 -7.71 -1.63
N TRP A 32 -8.97 -7.96 -2.14
CA TRP A 32 -10.21 -7.62 -1.46
C TRP A 32 -10.50 -8.62 -0.34
N THR A 33 -10.89 -8.12 0.83
CA THR A 33 -11.16 -8.95 2.01
C THR A 33 -12.62 -9.40 2.05
N ALA A 34 -13.55 -8.52 1.66
CA ALA A 34 -14.97 -8.79 1.69
C ALA A 34 -15.39 -9.65 0.49
N LYS A 35 -16.21 -10.67 0.75
CA LYS A 35 -16.77 -11.55 -0.30
C LYS A 35 -17.60 -10.79 -1.33
N GLU A 36 -18.22 -9.69 -0.91
CA GLU A 36 -18.98 -8.81 -1.80
C GLU A 36 -18.10 -8.25 -2.93
N TYR A 37 -16.81 -8.01 -2.65
CA TYR A 37 -15.83 -7.48 -3.59
C TYR A 37 -14.92 -8.56 -4.18
N ALA A 38 -15.18 -9.83 -3.93
CA ALA A 38 -14.34 -10.94 -4.43
C ALA A 38 -14.39 -11.12 -5.96
N HIS A 39 -15.30 -10.43 -6.65
CA HIS A 39 -15.37 -10.40 -8.10
C HIS A 39 -14.37 -9.42 -8.73
N TYR A 40 -13.79 -8.51 -7.93
CA TYR A 40 -12.72 -7.64 -8.38
C TYR A 40 -11.39 -8.40 -8.46
N ALA A 41 -10.60 -8.06 -9.48
CA ALA A 41 -9.22 -8.51 -9.54
C ALA A 41 -8.38 -7.84 -8.42
N PRO A 42 -7.27 -8.46 -7.99
CA PRO A 42 -6.32 -7.80 -7.11
C PRO A 42 -5.80 -6.49 -7.71
N GLU A 43 -5.69 -5.47 -6.88
CA GLU A 43 -5.21 -4.15 -7.26
C GLU A 43 -3.68 -4.11 -7.20
N VAL A 44 -3.05 -3.70 -8.30
CA VAL A 44 -1.59 -3.53 -8.38
C VAL A 44 -1.28 -2.04 -8.46
N VAL A 45 -0.75 -1.49 -7.38
CA VAL A 45 -0.53 -0.05 -7.25
C VAL A 45 0.97 0.26 -7.20
N HIS A 46 1.41 1.17 -8.06
CA HIS A 46 2.79 1.63 -8.11
C HIS A 46 2.93 2.98 -7.40
N VAL A 47 3.76 3.05 -6.37
CA VAL A 47 3.94 4.26 -5.55
C VAL A 47 5.41 4.58 -5.32
N ARG A 48 5.69 5.87 -5.11
CA ARG A 48 7.01 6.35 -4.68
C ARG A 48 6.96 6.78 -3.22
N ALA A 49 7.62 6.02 -2.35
CA ALA A 49 7.55 6.24 -0.92
C ALA A 49 8.92 6.20 -0.25
N SER A 50 8.99 6.77 0.95
CA SER A 50 10.21 6.74 1.77
C SER A 50 10.42 5.41 2.48
N SER A 51 9.41 4.55 2.58
CA SER A 51 9.49 3.24 3.22
C SER A 51 8.41 2.29 2.67
N PRO A 52 8.54 0.97 2.88
CA PRO A 52 7.51 0.01 2.48
C PRO A 52 6.15 0.28 3.14
N LEU A 53 6.14 0.62 4.44
CA LEU A 53 4.90 0.95 5.15
C LEU A 53 4.22 2.20 4.57
N ALA A 54 5.01 3.22 4.23
CA ALA A 54 4.47 4.41 3.57
C ALA A 54 3.90 4.06 2.18
N ALA A 55 4.56 3.17 1.43
CA ALA A 55 4.05 2.68 0.16
C ALA A 55 2.71 1.95 0.31
N GLU A 56 2.59 1.08 1.31
CA GLU A 56 1.34 0.34 1.58
C GLU A 56 0.19 1.29 1.93
N MET A 57 0.44 2.29 2.79
CA MET A 57 -0.55 3.31 3.14
C MET A 57 -0.97 4.15 1.92
N ASP A 58 -0.01 4.59 1.12
CA ASP A 58 -0.28 5.36 -0.10
C ASP A 58 -1.05 4.53 -1.12
N ALA A 59 -0.72 3.24 -1.27
CA ALA A 59 -1.38 2.32 -2.17
C ALA A 59 -2.85 2.06 -1.75
N LEU A 60 -3.11 1.82 -0.46
CA LEU A 60 -4.47 1.67 0.06
C LEU A 60 -5.31 2.91 -0.20
N LEU A 61 -4.75 4.11 0.01
CA LEU A 61 -5.44 5.36 -0.27
C LEU A 61 -5.71 5.57 -1.76
N GLN A 62 -4.76 5.21 -2.64
CA GLN A 62 -4.97 5.31 -4.08
C GLN A 62 -6.04 4.34 -4.58
N ALA A 63 -5.99 3.09 -4.14
CA ALA A 63 -7.00 2.08 -4.48
C ALA A 63 -8.38 2.49 -3.96
N ALA A 64 -8.50 2.92 -2.71
CA ALA A 64 -9.79 3.36 -2.16
C ALA A 64 -10.36 4.56 -2.94
N LYS A 65 -9.52 5.52 -3.32
CA LYS A 65 -9.92 6.67 -4.15
C LYS A 65 -10.39 6.26 -5.54
N ALA A 66 -9.75 5.27 -6.15
CA ALA A 66 -10.16 4.76 -7.46
C ALA A 66 -11.53 4.07 -7.43
N HIS A 67 -11.90 3.52 -6.26
CA HIS A 67 -13.11 2.73 -6.07
C HIS A 67 -14.23 3.43 -5.30
N VAL A 68 -14.13 4.74 -5.04
CA VAL A 68 -15.17 5.51 -4.30
C VAL A 68 -16.55 5.40 -4.93
N MET A 69 -16.64 5.27 -6.26
CA MET A 69 -17.91 5.17 -6.98
C MET A 69 -18.52 3.77 -6.97
N HIS A 70 -17.80 2.77 -6.46
CA HIS A 70 -18.16 1.35 -6.54
C HIS A 70 -18.22 0.66 -5.19
N VAL A 71 -17.67 1.31 -4.15
CA VAL A 71 -17.56 0.79 -2.79
C VAL A 71 -18.11 1.85 -1.85
N ASP A 72 -19.36 1.67 -1.45
CA ASP A 72 -20.13 2.63 -0.64
C ASP A 72 -19.41 3.00 0.67
N GLN A 73 -18.62 2.09 1.24
CA GLN A 73 -17.89 2.34 2.49
C GLN A 73 -16.79 3.40 2.33
N PHE A 74 -16.35 3.69 1.10
CA PHE A 74 -15.38 4.76 0.84
C PHE A 74 -16.03 6.13 0.60
N GLU A 75 -17.34 6.18 0.38
CA GLU A 75 -18.03 7.42 0.02
C GLU A 75 -17.93 8.47 1.14
N GLY A 76 -17.53 9.68 0.78
CA GLY A 76 -17.40 10.81 1.72
C GLY A 76 -16.27 10.68 2.75
N LEU A 77 -15.45 9.62 2.68
CA LEU A 77 -14.31 9.46 3.57
C LEU A 77 -13.04 10.09 3.00
N GLU A 78 -12.24 10.72 3.88
CA GLU A 78 -10.96 11.31 3.51
C GLU A 78 -9.85 11.00 4.52
N GLY A 79 -8.60 11.18 4.08
CA GLY A 79 -7.40 11.12 4.91
C GLY A 79 -7.32 9.83 5.73
N ARG A 80 -7.26 9.98 7.07
CA ARG A 80 -7.12 8.84 7.98
C ARG A 80 -8.35 7.93 7.99
N ALA A 81 -9.56 8.49 7.87
CA ALA A 81 -10.79 7.69 7.91
C ALA A 81 -10.85 6.77 6.69
N LEU A 82 -10.56 7.32 5.50
CA LEU A 82 -10.46 6.55 4.27
C LEU A 82 -9.38 5.46 4.35
N LEU A 83 -8.20 5.78 4.91
CA LEU A 83 -7.13 4.80 5.07
C LEU A 83 -7.53 3.62 5.96
N LEU A 84 -8.23 3.89 7.07
CA LEU A 84 -8.68 2.84 7.97
C LEU A 84 -9.71 1.94 7.30
N GLU A 85 -10.66 2.53 6.57
CA GLU A 85 -11.67 1.75 5.86
C GLU A 85 -11.08 0.97 4.69
N ALA A 86 -10.15 1.56 3.96
CA ALA A 86 -9.36 0.84 2.95
C ALA A 86 -8.65 -0.39 3.53
N GLY A 87 -8.10 -0.29 4.74
CA GLY A 87 -7.48 -1.41 5.44
C GLY A 87 -8.46 -2.47 5.96
N ASN A 88 -9.74 -2.13 6.09
CA ASN A 88 -10.81 -3.10 6.41
C ASN A 88 -11.24 -3.87 5.15
N GLN A 89 -11.37 -3.18 4.02
CA GLN A 89 -11.88 -3.73 2.76
C GLN A 89 -10.80 -4.40 1.89
N MET A 90 -9.53 -4.04 2.08
CA MET A 90 -8.41 -4.57 1.32
C MET A 90 -7.26 -5.00 2.23
N LYS A 91 -6.58 -6.09 1.88
CA LYS A 91 -5.35 -6.56 2.54
C LYS A 91 -4.16 -6.39 1.60
N VAL A 92 -3.01 -6.04 2.16
CA VAL A 92 -1.74 -6.08 1.44
C VAL A 92 -1.30 -7.54 1.31
N VAL A 93 -1.12 -8.01 0.08
CA VAL A 93 -0.64 -9.37 -0.22
C VAL A 93 0.87 -9.38 -0.40
N ALA A 94 1.41 -8.38 -1.10
CA ALA A 94 2.83 -8.28 -1.37
C ALA A 94 3.27 -6.84 -1.60
N THR A 95 4.50 -6.53 -1.17
CA THR A 95 5.15 -5.24 -1.40
C THR A 95 6.54 -5.48 -1.99
N PHE A 96 6.73 -5.07 -3.25
CA PHE A 96 7.99 -5.18 -3.97
C PHE A 96 8.70 -3.84 -4.03
N THR A 97 10.03 -3.84 -4.01
CA THR A 97 10.85 -2.63 -4.09
C THR A 97 11.69 -2.66 -5.37
N GLY A 98 11.62 -1.62 -6.19
CA GLY A 98 12.43 -1.53 -7.42
C GLY A 98 11.74 -0.76 -8.55
N THR A 99 12.49 -0.48 -9.61
CA THR A 99 11.94 0.04 -10.88
C THR A 99 11.35 -1.12 -11.67
N HIS A 100 10.03 -1.17 -11.74
CA HIS A 100 9.32 -2.12 -12.58
C HIS A 100 9.31 -1.56 -14.01
N THR A 101 10.29 -1.96 -14.81
CA THR A 101 10.15 -1.91 -16.27
C THR A 101 9.33 -3.13 -16.66
N ALA A 102 8.35 -2.95 -17.55
CA ALA A 102 7.70 -4.08 -18.17
C ALA A 102 8.80 -4.90 -18.87
N VAL A 103 9.01 -6.14 -18.44
CA VAL A 103 9.84 -7.07 -19.20
C VAL A 103 9.02 -7.39 -20.46
N HIS A 104 9.25 -6.64 -21.54
CA HIS A 104 8.86 -7.08 -22.88
C HIS A 104 9.66 -8.34 -23.15
N SER A 105 9.05 -9.51 -22.93
CA SER A 105 9.57 -10.75 -23.49
C SER A 105 9.14 -10.75 -24.96
N ASP A 106 10.03 -10.30 -25.85
CA ASP A 106 9.84 -10.31 -27.31
C ASP A 106 9.85 -11.74 -27.91
N HIS A 107 9.34 -12.74 -27.20
CA HIS A 107 9.28 -14.11 -27.71
C HIS A 107 8.01 -14.84 -27.23
N PHE A 108 7.00 -14.87 -28.09
CA PHE A 108 6.14 -16.03 -28.34
C PHE A 108 5.75 -16.07 -29.81
#